data_AF-D4KCB0-F1
#
_entry.id   AF-D4KCB0-F1
#
_cell.length_a   1.000
_cell.length_b   1.000
_cell.length_c   1.000
_cell.angle_alpha   90.00
_cell.angle_beta   90.00
_cell.angle_gamma   90.00
#
_symmetry.space_group_name_H-M   'P 1'
#
loop_
_entity.id
_entity.type
_entity.pdbx_description
1 polymer ?
#
loop_
_entity_poly.entity_id
_entity_poly.type
_entity_poly.pdbx_seq_one_letter_code
_entity_poly.pdbx_strand_id
1 'polypeptide(L)'
;MKVYILHECIDSSDFYAEDNVIMVTKDRVKAIDKMVFLFNESKDDLQPVSDDETWCEAAEASVVCSGESYYRHHWKINEFEV
;
A
#
# COMPACT_ATOMS: atom_id res chain seq x y z
N MET A 1 2.33 10.99 19.45
CA MET A 1 1.75 10.35 18.26
C MET A 1 2.82 10.11 17.20
N LYS A 2 2.99 8.86 16.77
CA LYS A 2 3.78 8.47 15.60
C LYS A 2 2.82 7.92 14.55
N VAL A 3 3.05 8.29 13.30
CA VAL A 3 2.34 7.85 12.11
C VAL A 3 3.23 6.85 11.38
N TYR A 4 2.68 5.70 11.04
CA TYR A 4 3.37 4.59 10.40
C TYR A 4 2.75 4.35 9.04
N ILE A 5 3.55 3.93 8.07
CA ILE A 5 3.05 3.30 6.86
C ILE A 5 3.41 1.83 6.94
N LEU A 6 2.38 1.00 7.01
CA LEU A 6 2.46 -0.46 6.92
C LEU A 6 2.32 -0.85 5.46
N HIS A 7 3.08 -1.84 5.03
CA HIS A 7 3.04 -2.38 3.68
C HIS A 7 2.89 -3.89 3.75
N GLU A 8 1.79 -4.36 3.20
CA GLU A 8 1.50 -5.77 2.96
C GLU A 8 1.71 -6.06 1.47
N CYS A 9 2.34 -7.20 1.20
CA CYS A 9 2.71 -7.63 -0.13
C CYS A 9 2.23 -9.07 -0.28
N ILE A 10 1.18 -9.27 -1.07
CA ILE A 10 0.56 -10.59 -1.25
C ILE A 10 0.88 -11.08 -2.65
N ASP A 11 1.57 -12.20 -2.75
CA ASP A 11 1.63 -12.96 -3.99
C ASP A 11 0.69 -14.18 -3.92
N SER A 12 0.36 -14.76 -5.07
CA SER A 12 -0.51 -15.94 -5.14
C SER A 12 0.07 -17.21 -4.46
N SER A 13 1.33 -17.19 -4.03
CA SER A 13 2.00 -18.30 -3.33
C SER A 13 2.11 -18.12 -1.81
N ASP A 14 2.02 -16.89 -1.30
CA ASP A 14 2.41 -16.58 0.07
C ASP A 14 1.23 -16.55 1.05
N PHE A 15 1.28 -17.55 1.93
CA PHE A 15 0.45 -17.78 3.11
C PHE A 15 0.80 -16.83 4.29
N TYR A 16 1.75 -15.89 4.11
CA TYR A 16 2.28 -15.00 5.16
C TYR A 16 2.57 -13.60 4.63
N ALA A 17 1.54 -12.77 4.50
CA ALA A 17 1.73 -11.36 4.27
C ALA A 17 1.91 -10.66 5.63
N GLU A 18 3.16 -10.50 6.08
CA GLU A 18 3.47 -9.72 7.29
C GLU A 18 3.53 -8.23 6.94
N ASP A 19 2.83 -7.40 7.73
CA ASP A 19 2.86 -5.94 7.60
C ASP A 19 4.27 -5.39 7.89
N ASN A 20 4.95 -4.90 6.85
CA ASN A 20 6.25 -4.28 6.98
C ASN A 20 6.12 -2.78 7.25
N VAL A 21 6.81 -2.27 8.27
CA VAL A 21 6.90 -0.83 8.52
C VAL A 21 7.87 -0.21 7.52
N ILE A 22 7.36 0.52 6.54
CA ILE A 22 8.19 1.16 5.50
C ILE A 22 8.49 2.64 5.82
N MET A 23 7.74 3.25 6.73
CA MET A 23 7.96 4.63 7.18
C MET A 23 7.43 4.86 8.58
N VAL A 24 8.13 5.70 9.35
CA VAL A 24 7.65 6.27 10.62
C VAL A 24 7.86 7.79 10.59
N THR A 25 6.82 8.56 10.90
CA THR A 25 6.84 10.03 10.89
C THR A 25 5.95 10.60 12.00
N LYS A 26 6.02 11.90 12.22
CA LYS A 26 5.03 12.65 13.03
C LYS A 26 4.09 13.48 12.16
N ASP A 27 4.37 13.56 10.87
CA ASP A 27 3.64 14.34 9.89
C ASP A 27 2.76 13.41 9.05
N ARG A 28 1.45 13.51 9.27
CA ARG A 28 0.44 12.72 8.58
C ARG A 28 0.35 13.04 7.10
N VAL A 29 0.53 14.32 6.71
CA VAL A 29 0.50 14.74 5.31
C VAL A 29 1.66 14.08 4.57
N LYS A 30 2.84 14.09 5.17
CA LYS A 30 4.01 13.41 4.60
C LYS A 30 3.82 11.89 4.46
N ALA A 31 3.10 11.27 5.39
CA ALA A 31 2.78 9.84 5.28
C ALA A 31 1.82 9.58 4.10
N ILE A 32 0.79 10.41 3.94
CA ILE A 32 -0.15 10.33 2.82
C ILE A 32 0.57 10.54 1.49
N ASP A 33 1.38 11.59 1.36
CA ASP A 33 2.13 11.86 0.13
C ASP A 33 3.03 10.69 -0.25
N LYS A 34 3.69 10.07 0.74
CA LYS A 34 4.53 8.90 0.49
C LYS A 34 3.72 7.68 0.06
N MET A 35 2.57 7.43 0.69
CA MET A 35 1.67 6.33 0.30
C MET A 35 1.13 6.52 -1.12
N VAL A 36 0.65 7.72 -1.44
CA VAL A 36 0.14 8.07 -2.80
C VAL A 36 1.25 7.94 -3.84
N PHE A 37 2.47 8.37 -3.53
CA PHE A 37 3.62 8.17 -4.39
C PHE A 37 3.87 6.68 -4.68
N LEU A 38 3.90 5.83 -3.66
CA LEU A 38 4.12 4.39 -3.83
C LEU A 38 3.00 3.74 -4.65
N PHE A 39 1.74 4.10 -4.37
CA PHE A 39 0.59 3.67 -5.16
C PHE A 39 0.75 3.99 -6.65
N ASN A 40 1.07 5.24 -6.99
CA ASN A 40 1.21 5.66 -8.39
C ASN A 40 2.40 5.01 -9.09
N GLU A 41 3.50 4.74 -8.39
CA GLU A 41 4.66 4.04 -8.94
C GLU A 41 4.37 2.55 -9.21
N SER A 42 3.49 1.93 -8.42
CA SER A 42 3.10 0.53 -8.60
C SER A 42 1.90 0.33 -9.54
N LYS A 43 1.06 1.34 -9.70
CA LYS A 43 -0.12 1.30 -10.56
C LYS A 43 0.29 1.30 -12.03
N ASP A 44 -0.28 0.38 -12.79
CA ASP A 44 -0.16 0.33 -14.24
C ASP A 44 -1.53 0.61 -14.87
N ASP A 45 -1.67 1.80 -15.48
CA ASP A 45 -2.90 2.26 -16.12
C ASP A 45 -3.33 1.44 -17.34
N LEU A 46 -2.44 0.59 -17.87
CA LEU A 46 -2.71 -0.25 -19.03
C LEU A 46 -3.24 -1.63 -18.64
N GLN A 47 -3.31 -1.94 -17.34
CA GLN A 47 -3.70 -3.27 -16.87
C GLN A 47 -5.22 -3.40 -16.69
N PRO A 48 -5.82 -4.53 -17.11
CA PRO A 48 -7.25 -4.79 -16.93
C PRO A 48 -7.53 -5.30 -15.51
N VAL A 49 -7.26 -4.47 -14.50
CA VAL A 49 -7.59 -4.76 -13.10
C VAL A 49 -8.86 -4.02 -12.70
N SER A 50 -9.68 -4.64 -11.84
CA SER A 50 -10.89 -3.98 -11.34
C SER A 50 -10.52 -2.77 -10.46
N ASP A 51 -11.26 -1.67 -10.58
CA ASP A 51 -11.15 -0.52 -9.67
C ASP A 51 -11.42 -0.94 -8.21
N ASP A 52 -12.15 -2.03 -7.99
CA ASP A 52 -12.39 -2.59 -6.65
C ASP A 52 -11.11 -3.17 -6.00
N GLU A 53 -10.11 -3.54 -6.81
CA GLU A 53 -8.86 -4.13 -6.35
C GLU A 53 -7.70 -3.13 -6.34
N THR A 54 -7.81 -2.05 -7.14
CA THR A 54 -6.83 -0.97 -7.24
C THR A 54 -7.44 0.38 -6.91
N TRP A 55 -7.12 0.91 -5.72
CA TRP A 55 -7.69 2.15 -5.19
C TRP A 55 -6.72 2.85 -4.23
N CYS A 56 -6.91 4.14 -4.04
CA CYS A 56 -6.09 4.95 -3.14
C CYS A 56 -7.00 5.91 -2.37
N GLU A 57 -7.15 5.66 -1.07
CA GLU A 57 -7.96 6.47 -0.16
C GLU A 57 -7.07 7.22 0.84
N ALA A 58 -7.68 8.02 1.73
CA ALA A 58 -6.96 8.96 2.58
C ALA A 58 -5.98 8.31 3.59
N ALA A 59 -6.15 7.04 3.94
CA ALA A 59 -5.30 6.34 4.91
C ALA A 59 -4.88 4.94 4.46
N GLU A 60 -5.36 4.48 3.30
CA GLU A 60 -5.08 3.15 2.79
C GLU A 60 -4.99 3.19 1.27
N ALA A 61 -4.19 2.31 0.69
CA ALA A 61 -4.08 2.17 -0.76
C ALA A 61 -3.86 0.71 -1.12
N SER A 62 -4.39 0.27 -2.25
CA SER A 62 -4.26 -1.07 -2.79
C SER A 62 -3.93 -1.00 -4.27
N VAL A 63 -2.96 -1.77 -4.74
CA VAL A 63 -2.66 -1.94 -6.17
C VAL A 63 -2.50 -3.42 -6.45
N VAL A 64 -3.21 -3.91 -7.47
CA VAL A 64 -2.93 -5.21 -8.07
C VAL A 64 -2.05 -5.00 -9.29
N CYS A 65 -0.89 -5.65 -9.30
CA CYS A 65 0.00 -5.72 -10.44
C CYS A 65 -0.21 -7.07 -11.13
N SER A 66 -0.64 -7.05 -12.38
CA SER A 66 -0.70 -8.23 -13.23
C SER A 66 0.69 -8.54 -13.81
N GLY A 67 1.40 -9.46 -13.15
CA GLY A 67 2.52 -10.20 -13.73
C GLY A 67 2.09 -11.61 -14.16
N GLU A 68 3.05 -12.50 -14.39
CA GLU A 68 2.78 -13.95 -14.55
C GLU A 68 2.13 -14.59 -13.31
N SER A 69 2.07 -13.85 -12.20
CA SER A 69 1.42 -14.22 -10.93
C SER A 69 0.64 -13.02 -10.38
N TYR A 70 -0.48 -13.29 -9.72
CA TYR A 70 -1.28 -12.26 -9.06
C TYR A 70 -0.50 -11.69 -7.88
N TYR A 71 -0.25 -10.38 -7.91
CA TYR A 71 0.54 -9.69 -6.90
C TYR A 71 -0.20 -8.42 -6.45
N ARG A 72 -0.36 -8.25 -5.14
CA ARG A 72 -1.07 -7.11 -4.55
C ARG A 72 -0.18 -6.41 -3.54
N HIS A 73 -0.01 -5.11 -3.74
CA HIS A 73 0.51 -4.22 -2.71
C HIS A 73 -0.66 -3.59 -1.96
N HIS A 74 -0.60 -3.60 -0.64
CA HIS A 74 -1.53 -2.88 0.21
C HIS A 74 -0.76 -2.05 1.23
N TRP A 75 -1.09 -0.76 1.32
CA TRP A 75 -0.49 0.16 2.27
C TRP A 75 -1.54 0.68 3.21
N LYS A 76 -1.15 0.85 4.49
CA LYS A 76 -2.01 1.40 5.53
C LYS A 76 -1.26 2.40 6.39
N ILE A 77 -1.85 3.57 6.56
CA ILE A 77 -1.39 4.60 7.49
C ILE A 77 -2.02 4.32 8.85
N ASN A 78 -1.18 4.09 9.86
CA ASN A 78 -1.64 3.81 11.21
C ASN A 78 -1.01 4.78 12.22
N GLU A 79 -1.76 5.16 13.25
CA GLU A 79 -1.34 6.13 14.25
C GLU A 79 -1.26 5.45 15.62
N PHE A 80 -0.10 5.53 16.26
CA PHE A 80 0.09 4.99 17.61
C PHE A 80 0.58 6.09 18.56
N GLU A 81 -0.01 6.14 19.75
CA GLU A 81 0.60 6.77 20.91
C GLU A 81 1.52 5.75 21.57
N VAL A 82 2.82 6.04 21.56
CA VAL A 82 3.86 5.26 22.24
C VAL A 82 4.40 6.07 23.40
#